data_AF-A0A523R107-F1
#
_entry.id   AF-A0A523R107-F1
#
_cell.length_a   1.000
_cell.length_b   1.000
_cell.length_c   1.000
_cell.angle_alpha   90.00
_cell.angle_beta   90.00
_cell.angle_gamma   90.00
#
_symmetry.space_group_name_H-M   'P 1'
#
loop_
_entity.id
_entity.type
_entity.pdbx_description
1 polymer ?
#
loop_
_entity_poly.entity_id
_entity_poly.type
_entity_poly.pdbx_seq_one_letter_code
_entity_poly.pdbx_strand_id
1 'polypeptide(L)'
;MNRRRSLTIGILLILIGGWYLAVQLFEPLEDWLDNFAEWPFLIIGLGLLFLVTAIVSGVSGLAIPGTIISGIGGIFYYQNYYNDWESWAYAWTLIIGFVGIGVFIMHLLEGNFRKAVSEGGNTILNSAVLFLIFGSFFRAIFDQDPFLGDYWPLLLIFAGLWMLVRPFLRRRKPVEVEAEIEVIEEA
;
A
#
# COMPACT_ATOMS: atom_id res chain seq x y z
N MET A 1 37.49 -7.74 -0.77
CA MET A 1 36.29 -7.18 -1.43
C MET A 1 36.70 -6.58 -2.78
N ASN A 2 35.91 -6.76 -3.87
CA ASN A 2 35.82 -5.88 -5.07
C ASN A 2 36.03 -6.43 -6.51
N ARG A 3 36.42 -7.69 -6.78
CA ARG A 3 36.40 -8.20 -8.19
C ARG A 3 35.07 -8.80 -8.64
N ARG A 4 34.37 -9.54 -7.76
CA ARG A 4 33.07 -10.14 -8.11
C ARG A 4 31.98 -9.08 -8.25
N ARG A 5 31.99 -8.05 -7.40
CA ARG A 5 31.01 -6.95 -7.42
C ARG A 5 31.12 -6.10 -8.69
N SER A 6 32.33 -5.83 -9.18
CA SER A 6 32.53 -5.08 -10.43
C SER A 6 32.12 -5.89 -11.67
N LEU A 7 32.37 -7.20 -11.68
CA LEU A 7 31.92 -8.10 -12.74
C LEU A 7 30.39 -8.22 -12.77
N THR A 8 29.74 -8.38 -11.63
CA THR A 8 28.27 -8.44 -11.56
C THR A 8 27.65 -7.15 -12.09
N ILE A 9 28.16 -5.97 -11.71
CA ILE A 9 27.67 -4.67 -12.19
C ILE A 9 27.91 -4.52 -13.70
N GLY A 10 29.09 -4.89 -14.20
CA GLY A 10 29.41 -4.82 -15.62
C GLY A 10 28.51 -5.72 -16.48
N ILE A 11 28.27 -6.96 -16.03
CA ILE A 11 27.35 -7.89 -16.71
C ILE A 11 25.92 -7.32 -16.70
N LEU A 12 25.46 -6.76 -15.59
CA LEU A 12 24.14 -6.14 -15.48
C LEU A 12 23.99 -4.98 -16.47
N LEU A 13 25.01 -4.12 -16.59
CA LEU A 13 25.02 -3.01 -17.54
C LEU A 13 25.02 -3.49 -19.00
N ILE A 14 25.76 -4.56 -19.32
CA ILE A 14 25.76 -5.16 -20.66
C ILE A 14 24.38 -5.72 -21.00
N LEU A 15 23.74 -6.41 -20.05
CA LEU A 15 22.39 -6.96 -20.25
C LEU A 15 21.34 -5.86 -20.41
N ILE A 16 21.39 -4.81 -19.58
CA ILE A 16 20.48 -3.67 -19.68
C ILE A 16 20.69 -2.92 -21.01
N GLY A 17 21.95 -2.61 -21.36
CA GLY A 17 22.27 -1.91 -22.60
C GLY A 17 21.93 -2.73 -23.84
N GLY A 18 22.21 -4.04 -23.82
CA GLY A 18 21.84 -4.97 -24.89
C GLY A 18 20.33 -5.11 -25.04
N TRP A 19 19.57 -5.13 -23.94
CA TRP A 19 18.11 -5.14 -23.95
C TRP A 19 17.54 -3.87 -24.59
N TYR A 20 18.02 -2.69 -24.18
CA TYR A 20 17.59 -1.41 -24.77
C TYR A 20 17.90 -1.34 -26.27
N LEU A 21 19.08 -1.83 -26.68
CA LEU A 21 19.47 -1.86 -28.08
C LEU A 21 18.61 -2.83 -28.89
N ALA A 22 18.19 -3.96 -28.31
CA ALA A 22 17.25 -4.87 -28.95
C ALA A 22 15.87 -4.21 -29.14
N VAL A 23 15.35 -3.52 -28.13
CA VAL A 23 14.07 -2.79 -28.24
C VAL A 23 14.12 -1.74 -29.36
N GLN A 24 15.24 -1.03 -29.52
CA GLN A 24 15.40 -0.02 -30.59
C GLN A 24 15.53 -0.60 -32.00
N LEU A 25 15.95 -1.87 -32.15
CA LEU A 25 16.18 -2.47 -33.46
C LEU A 25 14.97 -3.24 -34.00
N PHE A 26 13.97 -3.52 -33.17
CA PHE A 26 12.82 -4.33 -33.53
C PHE A 26 11.52 -3.56 -33.28
N GLU A 27 10.96 -2.95 -34.33
CA GLU A 27 9.65 -2.26 -34.30
C GLU A 27 8.53 -3.09 -33.62
N PRO A 28 8.39 -4.43 -33.84
CA PRO A 28 7.37 -5.21 -33.14
C PRO A 28 7.59 -5.34 -31.63
N LEU A 29 8.84 -5.19 -31.16
CA LEU A 29 9.17 -5.18 -29.73
C LEU A 29 8.93 -3.79 -29.13
N GLU A 30 9.17 -2.72 -29.89
CA GLU A 30 8.82 -1.34 -29.54
C GLU A 30 7.30 -1.16 -29.42
N ASP A 31 6.54 -1.58 -30.42
CA ASP A 31 5.07 -1.54 -30.40
C ASP A 31 4.51 -2.38 -29.24
N TRP A 32 5.10 -3.54 -28.95
CA TRP A 32 4.68 -4.35 -27.81
C TRP A 32 5.01 -3.67 -26.48
N LEU A 33 6.16 -3.00 -26.36
CA LEU A 33 6.55 -2.23 -25.17
C LEU A 33 5.65 -1.00 -24.97
N ASP A 34 5.36 -0.25 -26.02
CA ASP A 34 4.53 0.95 -25.90
C ASP A 34 3.07 0.61 -25.55
N ASN A 35 2.57 -0.54 -26.01
CA ASN A 35 1.21 -0.99 -25.70
C ASN A 35 1.08 -1.78 -24.37
N PHE A 36 2.10 -2.51 -23.92
CA PHE A 36 2.03 -3.35 -22.70
C PHE A 36 2.91 -2.88 -21.54
N ALA A 37 3.94 -2.09 -21.81
CA ALA A 37 4.94 -1.66 -20.83
C ALA A 37 4.87 -0.15 -20.59
N GLU A 38 3.66 0.42 -20.49
CA GLU A 38 3.55 1.68 -19.75
C GLU A 38 4.17 1.45 -18.38
N TRP A 39 5.06 2.35 -17.96
CA TRP A 39 5.87 2.17 -16.75
C TRP A 39 5.08 1.78 -15.48
N PRO A 40 3.79 2.12 -15.27
CA PRO A 40 3.02 1.60 -14.14
C PRO A 40 2.79 0.09 -14.20
N PHE A 41 2.63 -0.51 -15.39
CA PHE A 41 2.44 -1.96 -15.53
C PHE A 41 3.68 -2.74 -15.10
N LEU A 42 4.89 -2.20 -15.31
CA LEU A 42 6.12 -2.80 -14.79
C LEU A 42 6.11 -2.84 -13.25
N ILE A 43 5.63 -1.78 -12.61
CA ILE A 43 5.48 -1.72 -11.15
C ILE A 43 4.41 -2.71 -10.70
N ILE A 44 3.23 -2.73 -11.34
CA ILE A 44 2.16 -3.68 -11.02
C ILE A 44 2.66 -5.12 -11.15
N GLY A 45 3.32 -5.45 -12.26
CA GLY A 45 3.89 -6.76 -12.54
C GLY A 45 4.90 -7.18 -11.49
N LEU A 46 5.79 -6.29 -11.06
CA LEU A 46 6.71 -6.56 -9.96
C LEU A 46 5.97 -6.90 -8.67
N GLY A 47 4.97 -6.12 -8.28
CA GLY A 47 4.17 -6.40 -7.08
C GLY A 47 3.38 -7.72 -7.19
N LEU A 48 2.86 -8.05 -8.37
CA LEU A 48 2.19 -9.32 -8.63
C LEU A 48 3.14 -10.50 -8.50
N LEU A 49 4.41 -10.37 -8.92
CA LEU A 49 5.43 -11.39 -8.69
C LEU A 49 5.63 -11.66 -7.19
N PHE A 50 5.66 -10.62 -6.36
CA PHE A 50 5.69 -10.78 -4.89
C PHE A 50 4.44 -11.49 -4.34
N LEU A 51 3.26 -11.18 -4.87
CA LEU A 51 2.01 -11.84 -4.44
C LEU A 51 1.95 -13.31 -4.86
N VAL A 52 2.29 -13.60 -6.12
CA VAL A 52 2.34 -14.97 -6.64
C VAL A 52 3.38 -15.78 -5.87
N THR A 53 4.56 -15.21 -5.61
CA THR A 53 5.58 -15.89 -4.79
C THR A 53 5.12 -16.10 -3.36
N ALA A 54 4.40 -15.17 -2.74
CA ALA A 54 3.81 -15.36 -1.41
C ALA A 54 2.90 -16.60 -1.35
N ILE A 55 2.04 -16.76 -2.37
CA ILE A 55 1.09 -17.88 -2.47
C ILE A 55 1.81 -19.19 -2.76
N VAL A 56 2.73 -19.20 -3.74
CA VAL A 56 3.40 -20.42 -4.22
C VAL A 56 4.45 -20.94 -3.24
N SER A 57 5.22 -20.04 -2.62
CA SER A 57 6.28 -20.41 -1.66
C SER A 57 5.77 -20.60 -0.23
N GLY A 58 4.55 -20.17 0.06
CA GLY A 58 3.99 -20.16 1.42
C GLY A 58 4.58 -19.08 2.33
N VAL A 59 5.43 -18.18 1.81
CA VAL A 59 5.99 -17.06 2.57
C VAL A 59 4.96 -15.92 2.62
N SER A 60 4.04 -16.01 3.59
CA SER A 60 2.92 -15.06 3.78
C SER A 60 3.37 -13.60 3.85
N GLY A 61 4.54 -13.32 4.44
CA GLY A 61 5.08 -11.97 4.59
C GLY A 61 5.37 -11.24 3.27
N LEU A 62 5.53 -11.95 2.15
CA LEU A 62 5.70 -11.33 0.82
C LEU A 62 4.40 -10.68 0.30
N ALA A 63 3.25 -11.00 0.90
CA ALA A 63 1.99 -10.39 0.52
C ALA A 63 1.98 -8.87 0.76
N ILE A 64 2.61 -8.40 1.84
CA ILE A 64 2.66 -6.98 2.19
C ILE A 64 3.41 -6.14 1.15
N PRO A 65 4.69 -6.41 0.83
CA PRO A 65 5.37 -5.65 -0.22
C PRO A 65 4.72 -5.84 -1.58
N GLY A 66 4.15 -7.03 -1.87
CA GLY A 66 3.45 -7.28 -3.12
C GLY A 66 2.21 -6.39 -3.31
N THR A 67 1.34 -6.27 -2.31
CA THR A 67 0.17 -5.38 -2.39
C THR A 67 0.54 -3.91 -2.45
N ILE A 68 1.56 -3.48 -1.72
CA ILE A 68 2.03 -2.08 -1.74
C ILE A 68 2.53 -1.72 -3.15
N ILE A 69 3.42 -2.53 -3.71
CA ILE A 69 4.00 -2.27 -5.02
C ILE A 69 2.92 -2.31 -6.10
N SER A 70 2.07 -3.34 -6.11
CA SER A 70 0.96 -3.41 -7.08
C SER A 70 -0.03 -2.26 -6.92
N GLY A 71 -0.34 -1.86 -5.69
CA GLY A 71 -1.24 -0.75 -5.41
C GLY A 71 -0.69 0.60 -5.87
N ILE A 72 0.60 0.87 -5.62
CA ILE A 72 1.28 2.08 -6.13
C ILE A 72 1.28 2.09 -7.65
N GLY A 73 1.58 0.95 -8.29
CA GLY A 73 1.46 0.83 -9.75
C GLY A 73 0.05 1.13 -10.25
N GLY A 74 -0.99 0.69 -9.52
CA GLY A 74 -2.39 1.02 -9.81
C GLY A 74 -2.71 2.51 -9.69
N ILE A 75 -2.16 3.20 -8.68
CA ILE A 75 -2.28 4.66 -8.55
C ILE A 75 -1.66 5.35 -9.77
N PHE A 76 -0.43 4.97 -10.13
CA PHE A 76 0.26 5.58 -11.26
C PHE A 76 -0.41 5.29 -12.60
N TYR A 77 -0.97 4.09 -12.77
CA TYR A 77 -1.78 3.76 -13.94
C TYR A 77 -2.99 4.70 -14.04
N TYR A 78 -3.73 4.88 -12.96
CA TYR A 78 -4.85 5.82 -12.91
C TYR A 78 -4.41 7.26 -13.24
N GLN A 79 -3.33 7.73 -12.63
CA GLN A 79 -2.83 9.10 -12.81
C GLN A 79 -2.37 9.37 -14.24
N ASN A 80 -1.67 8.42 -14.88
CA ASN A 80 -1.27 8.56 -16.27
C ASN A 80 -2.48 8.56 -17.22
N TYR A 81 -3.44 7.67 -16.98
CA TYR A 81 -4.59 7.51 -17.86
C TYR A 81 -5.54 8.71 -17.83
N TYR A 82 -5.84 9.21 -16.63
CA TYR A 82 -6.74 10.36 -16.44
C TYR A 82 -6.02 11.72 -16.39
N ASN A 83 -4.69 11.71 -16.43
CA ASN A 83 -3.83 12.87 -16.23
C ASN A 83 -4.10 13.63 -14.91
N ASP A 84 -4.64 12.95 -13.89
CA ASP A 84 -4.99 13.50 -12.58
C ASP A 84 -3.83 13.33 -11.59
N TRP A 85 -2.75 14.06 -11.83
CA TRP A 85 -1.57 14.05 -10.95
C TRP A 85 -1.79 14.74 -9.61
N GLU A 86 -2.78 15.64 -9.55
CA GLU A 86 -3.21 16.32 -8.32
C GLU A 86 -3.73 15.32 -7.28
N SER A 87 -4.28 14.18 -7.74
CA SER A 87 -4.67 13.08 -6.87
C SER A 87 -3.57 12.58 -5.93
N TRP A 88 -2.28 12.80 -6.26
CA TRP A 88 -1.17 12.44 -5.39
C TRP A 88 -1.26 13.07 -3.99
N ALA A 89 -1.86 14.26 -3.87
CA ALA A 89 -2.04 14.96 -2.60
C ALA A 89 -2.84 14.15 -1.56
N TYR A 90 -3.71 13.24 -2.03
CA TYR A 90 -4.54 12.39 -1.16
C TYR A 90 -4.39 10.88 -1.42
N ALA A 91 -3.95 10.46 -2.61
CA ALA A 91 -3.81 9.05 -2.99
C ALA A 91 -2.76 8.29 -2.15
N TRP A 92 -1.78 8.97 -1.56
CA TRP A 92 -0.81 8.35 -0.64
C TRP A 92 -1.48 7.66 0.56
N THR A 93 -2.68 8.12 0.95
CA THR A 93 -3.45 7.48 2.04
C THR A 93 -3.88 6.06 1.68
N LEU A 94 -4.05 5.74 0.38
CA LEU A 94 -4.33 4.39 -0.11
C LEU A 94 -3.15 3.44 0.10
N ILE A 95 -1.91 3.94 0.19
CA ILE A 95 -0.73 3.11 0.48
C ILE A 95 -0.89 2.41 1.82
N ILE A 96 -1.44 3.09 2.83
CA ILE A 96 -1.78 2.49 4.13
C ILE A 96 -2.83 1.39 3.94
N GLY A 97 -3.79 1.59 3.04
CA GLY A 97 -4.81 0.60 2.69
C GLY A 97 -4.19 -0.62 2.03
N PHE A 98 -3.25 -0.43 1.09
CA PHE A 98 -2.51 -1.53 0.46
C PHE A 98 -1.69 -2.33 1.48
N VAL A 99 -1.11 -1.68 2.49
CA VAL A 99 -0.51 -2.38 3.64
C VAL A 99 -1.57 -3.25 4.33
N GLY A 100 -2.75 -2.69 4.61
CA GLY A 100 -3.87 -3.41 5.22
C GLY A 100 -4.35 -4.61 4.39
N ILE A 101 -4.42 -4.48 3.05
CA ILE A 101 -4.72 -5.60 2.14
C ILE A 101 -3.62 -6.66 2.22
N GLY A 102 -2.36 -6.24 2.26
CA GLY A 102 -1.22 -7.14 2.39
C GLY A 102 -1.26 -7.93 3.70
N VAL A 103 -1.55 -7.26 4.81
CA VAL A 103 -1.74 -7.89 6.13
C VAL A 103 -2.96 -8.83 6.13
N PHE A 104 -4.03 -8.45 5.44
CA PHE A 104 -5.21 -9.30 5.30
C PHE A 104 -4.86 -10.60 4.55
N ILE A 105 -4.20 -10.50 3.40
CA ILE A 105 -3.78 -11.64 2.58
C ILE A 105 -2.78 -12.51 3.37
N MET A 106 -1.80 -11.89 4.04
CA MET A 106 -0.81 -12.61 4.87
C MET A 106 -1.51 -13.50 5.90
N HIS A 107 -2.42 -12.94 6.69
CA HIS A 107 -3.16 -13.71 7.69
C HIS A 107 -4.11 -14.74 7.09
N LEU A 108 -4.65 -14.47 5.90
CA LEU A 108 -5.49 -15.44 5.19
C LEU A 108 -4.66 -16.66 4.75
N LEU A 109 -3.44 -16.44 4.24
CA LEU A 109 -2.48 -17.49 3.89
C LEU A 109 -2.03 -18.30 5.12
N GLU A 110 -1.97 -17.67 6.28
CA GLU A 110 -1.68 -18.33 7.57
C GLU A 110 -2.90 -19.06 8.17
N GLY A 111 -4.07 -19.01 7.53
CA GLY A 111 -5.31 -19.63 8.02
C GLY A 111 -6.01 -18.85 9.15
N ASN A 112 -5.57 -17.63 9.44
CA ASN A 112 -6.03 -16.80 10.57
C ASN A 112 -7.05 -15.74 10.12
N PHE A 113 -8.22 -16.14 9.61
CA PHE A 113 -9.24 -15.22 9.08
C PHE A 113 -9.66 -14.12 10.09
N ARG A 114 -9.79 -14.49 11.38
CA ARG A 114 -10.18 -13.54 12.43
C ARG A 114 -9.17 -12.41 12.58
N LYS A 115 -7.87 -12.73 12.49
CA LYS A 115 -6.78 -11.74 12.52
C LYS A 115 -6.73 -10.93 11.23
N ALA A 116 -6.96 -11.56 10.07
CA ALA A 116 -7.01 -10.87 8.79
C ALA A 116 -8.02 -9.72 8.82
N VAL A 117 -9.23 -9.97 9.32
CA VAL A 117 -10.29 -8.96 9.45
C VAL A 117 -9.93 -7.92 10.53
N SER A 118 -9.45 -8.34 11.70
CA SER A 118 -9.18 -7.41 12.80
C SER A 118 -7.97 -6.51 12.58
N GLU A 119 -6.94 -6.97 11.89
CA GLU A 119 -5.69 -6.21 11.69
C GLU A 119 -5.66 -5.58 10.30
N GLY A 120 -5.89 -6.38 9.25
CA GLY A 120 -5.92 -5.90 7.87
C GLY A 120 -7.16 -5.06 7.59
N GLY A 121 -8.35 -5.57 7.95
CA GLY A 121 -9.62 -4.88 7.70
C GLY A 121 -9.72 -3.51 8.38
N ASN A 122 -9.31 -3.41 9.65
CA ASN A 122 -9.27 -2.13 10.36
C ASN A 122 -8.29 -1.13 9.70
N THR A 123 -7.17 -1.61 9.17
CA THR A 123 -6.18 -0.77 8.48
C THR A 123 -6.73 -0.27 7.14
N ILE A 124 -7.40 -1.14 6.37
CA ILE A 124 -8.10 -0.78 5.12
C ILE A 124 -9.17 0.27 5.39
N LEU A 125 -10.01 0.07 6.41
CA LEU A 125 -11.07 0.99 6.77
C LEU A 125 -10.51 2.37 7.16
N ASN A 126 -9.46 2.40 8.00
CA ASN A 126 -8.82 3.66 8.37
C ASN A 126 -8.24 4.38 7.16
N SER A 127 -7.59 3.66 6.24
CA SER A 127 -7.08 4.21 4.99
C SER A 127 -8.20 4.78 4.12
N ALA A 128 -9.32 4.07 3.97
CA ALA A 128 -10.47 4.54 3.20
C ALA A 128 -11.06 5.83 3.80
N VAL A 129 -11.20 5.89 5.13
CA VAL A 129 -11.67 7.09 5.82
C VAL A 129 -10.70 8.27 5.60
N LEU A 130 -9.39 8.04 5.73
CA LEU A 130 -8.38 9.06 5.45
C LEU A 130 -8.44 9.52 3.99
N PHE A 131 -8.55 8.60 3.04
CA PHE A 131 -8.66 8.90 1.62
C PHE A 131 -9.89 9.76 1.33
N LEU A 132 -11.04 9.45 1.93
CA LEU A 132 -12.25 10.26 1.76
C LEU A 132 -12.09 11.66 2.35
N ILE A 133 -11.50 11.79 3.54
CA ILE A 133 -11.29 13.08 4.19
C ILE A 133 -10.30 13.94 3.39
N PHE A 134 -9.09 13.43 3.18
CA PHE A 134 -8.03 14.16 2.48
C PHE A 134 -8.39 14.39 1.02
N GLY A 135 -9.00 13.39 0.37
CA GLY A 135 -9.41 13.50 -1.02
C GLY A 135 -10.51 14.52 -1.21
N SER A 136 -11.50 14.59 -0.32
CA SER A 136 -12.50 15.65 -0.43
C SER A 136 -11.93 17.04 -0.15
N PHE A 137 -11.04 17.16 0.84
CA PHE A 137 -10.38 18.42 1.19
C PHE A 137 -9.49 18.94 0.04
N PHE A 138 -8.61 18.10 -0.51
CA PHE A 138 -7.69 18.51 -1.56
C PHE A 138 -8.40 18.72 -2.90
N ARG A 139 -9.39 17.90 -3.26
CA ARG A 139 -10.19 18.13 -4.48
C ARG A 139 -10.89 19.48 -4.43
N ALA A 140 -11.48 19.85 -3.29
CA ALA A 140 -12.07 21.17 -3.09
C ALA A 140 -11.06 22.33 -3.22
N ILE A 141 -9.80 22.12 -2.80
CA ILE A 141 -8.72 23.11 -2.93
C ILE A 141 -8.28 23.28 -4.39
N PHE A 142 -8.30 22.21 -5.17
CA PHE A 142 -7.89 22.21 -6.58
C PHE A 142 -9.04 22.55 -7.55
N ASP A 143 -10.14 23.14 -7.05
CA ASP A 143 -11.36 23.44 -7.83
C ASP A 143 -11.94 22.21 -8.56
N GLN A 144 -11.68 21.00 -8.04
CA GLN A 144 -12.26 19.75 -8.51
C GLN A 144 -13.52 19.39 -7.71
N ASP A 145 -14.47 18.68 -8.34
CA ASP A 145 -15.66 18.18 -7.65
C ASP A 145 -15.27 17.28 -6.45
N PRO A 146 -15.62 17.67 -5.21
CA PRO A 146 -15.37 16.86 -4.03
C PRO A 146 -16.17 15.55 -4.09
N PHE A 147 -15.69 14.48 -3.46
CA PHE A 147 -16.37 13.18 -3.47
C PHE A 147 -17.83 13.21 -2.95
N LEU A 148 -18.20 14.22 -2.15
CA LEU A 148 -19.55 14.42 -1.60
C LEU A 148 -20.18 15.77 -2.02
N GLY A 149 -19.63 16.43 -3.05
CA GLY A 149 -20.05 17.78 -3.44
C GLY A 149 -19.97 18.79 -2.28
N ASP A 150 -20.96 19.67 -2.18
CA ASP A 150 -21.04 20.73 -1.15
C ASP A 150 -21.05 20.20 0.30
N TYR A 151 -21.37 18.92 0.50
CA TYR A 151 -21.45 18.30 1.81
C TYR A 151 -20.13 17.72 2.32
N TRP A 152 -19.03 17.89 1.58
CA TRP A 152 -17.72 17.41 2.01
C TRP A 152 -17.26 17.85 3.42
N PRO A 153 -17.61 19.05 3.95
CA PRO A 153 -17.22 19.43 5.31
C PRO A 153 -17.79 18.51 6.39
N LEU A 154 -18.88 17.78 6.10
CA LEU A 154 -19.43 16.79 7.02
C LEU A 154 -18.43 15.67 7.35
N LEU A 155 -17.57 15.28 6.41
CA LEU A 155 -16.53 14.28 6.66
C LEU A 155 -15.54 14.75 7.73
N LEU A 156 -15.15 16.03 7.70
CA LEU A 156 -14.28 16.62 8.72
C LEU A 156 -14.97 16.68 10.09
N ILE A 157 -16.25 17.03 10.11
CA ILE A 157 -17.05 17.09 11.35
C ILE A 157 -17.17 15.68 11.95
N PHE A 158 -17.55 14.67 11.17
CA PHE A 158 -17.67 13.30 11.66
C PHE A 158 -16.32 12.72 12.09
N ALA A 159 -15.25 12.98 11.33
CA ALA A 159 -13.90 12.56 11.72
C ALA A 159 -13.45 13.20 13.03
N GLY A 160 -13.69 14.52 13.19
CA GLY A 160 -13.40 15.25 14.42
C GLY A 160 -14.19 14.71 15.61
N LEU A 161 -15.50 14.50 15.45
CA LEU A 161 -16.36 13.90 16.48
C LEU A 161 -15.90 12.49 16.85
N TRP A 162 -15.55 11.67 15.85
CA TRP A 162 -15.01 10.33 16.09
C TRP A 162 -13.72 10.37 16.91
N MET A 163 -12.80 11.27 16.58
CA MET A 163 -11.56 11.45 17.34
C MET A 163 -11.80 11.89 18.78
N LEU A 164 -12.84 12.70 19.03
CA LEU A 164 -13.23 13.12 20.37
C LEU A 164 -13.91 12.00 21.17
N VAL A 165 -14.72 11.17 20.53
CA VAL A 165 -15.51 10.12 21.22
C VAL A 165 -14.67 8.86 21.48
N ARG A 166 -13.72 8.54 20.60
CA ARG A 166 -12.91 7.31 20.67
C ARG A 166 -12.15 7.12 22.00
N PRO A 167 -11.54 8.15 22.62
CA PRO A 167 -10.86 8.02 23.91
C PRO A 167 -11.80 7.63 25.06
N PHE A 168 -13.05 8.11 25.04
CA PHE A 168 -14.04 7.81 26.08
C PHE A 168 -14.57 6.38 26.00
N LEU A 169 -14.58 5.79 24.80
CA LEU A 169 -15.00 4.40 24.57
C LEU A 169 -13.90 3.38 24.91
N ARG A 170 -12.63 3.79 24.89
CA ARG A 170 -11.50 2.89 25.18
C ARG A 170 -11.30 2.80 26.68
N ARG A 171 -12.11 1.97 27.36
CA ARG A 171 -11.85 1.55 28.75
C ARG A 171 -10.40 1.08 28.87
N ARG A 172 -9.58 1.82 29.60
CA ARG A 172 -8.24 1.36 30.00
C ARG A 172 -8.44 0.04 30.74
N LYS A 173 -7.84 -1.05 30.26
CA LYS A 173 -7.67 -2.23 31.11
C LYS A 173 -6.74 -1.78 32.26
N PRO A 174 -7.13 -1.94 33.54
CA PRO A 174 -6.21 -1.74 34.64
C PRO A 174 -5.01 -2.66 34.39
N VAL A 175 -3.80 -2.10 34.48
CA VAL A 175 -2.59 -2.92 34.52
C VAL A 175 -2.64 -3.58 35.90
N GLU A 176 -2.80 -4.90 35.92
CA GLU A 176 -2.84 -5.71 37.13
C GLU A 176 -1.41 -5.77 37.71
N VAL A 177 -1.01 -4.70 38.41
CA VAL A 177 0.28 -4.58 39.12
C VAL A 177 0.22 -5.28 40.49
N GLU A 178 -0.97 -5.70 40.93
CA GLU A 178 -1.19 -6.27 42.26
C GLU A 178 -0.72 -7.73 42.43
N ALA A 179 -0.59 -8.50 41.34
CA ALA A 179 -0.22 -9.93 41.44
C ALA A 179 1.27 -10.18 41.75
N GLU A 180 2.15 -9.19 41.57
CA GLU A 180 3.59 -9.34 41.82
C GLU A 180 3.98 -8.94 43.24
N ILE A 181 3.16 -8.16 43.93
CA ILE A 181 3.44 -7.67 45.29
C ILE A 181 3.10 -8.75 46.34
N GLU A 182 2.01 -9.50 46.13
CA GLU A 182 1.58 -10.56 47.07
C GLU A 182 2.57 -11.75 47.10
N VAL A 183 3.19 -12.08 45.96
CA VAL A 183 4.20 -13.16 45.86
C VAL A 183 5.52 -12.79 46.56
N ILE A 184 5.84 -11.50 46.70
CA ILE A 184 7.05 -11.03 47.39
C ILE A 184 6.80 -10.91 48.90
N GLU A 185 5.55 -10.72 49.33
CA GLU A 185 5.21 -10.60 50.75
C GLU A 185 5.02 -11.97 51.45
N GLU A 186 4.75 -13.04 50.69
CA GLU A 186 4.64 -14.42 51.19
C GLU A 186 5.92 -15.28 51.07
N ALA A 187 7.03 -14.76 50.52
CA ALA A 187 8.30 -15.48 50.30
C ALA A 187 9.40 -15.09 51.31
#